data_AF-A0A439DZI3-F1
#
_entry.id   AF-A0A439DZI3-F1
#
_cell.length_a   1.000
_cell.length_b   1.000
_cell.length_c   1.000
_cell.angle_alpha   90.00
_cell.angle_beta   90.00
_cell.angle_gamma   90.00
#
_symmetry.space_group_name_H-M   'P 1'
#
loop_
_entity.id
_entity.type
_entity.pdbx_description
1 polymer ?
#
loop_
_entity_poly.entity_id
_entity_poly.type
_entity_poly.pdbx_seq_one_letter_code
_entity_poly.pdbx_strand_id
1 'polypeptide(L)'
;MDMIRELLAAVAVAGAAISMAPAASADDDLMYLDKSGRYPSDVPGMNYDARLAGPCTNMELFTFGRGPGGEVLQCRWIENQWPPVYTGFWVAAYQLYGVQEIGSPCPKPQSAAQAPDGRPLLCRGAEGWQPGFFTRAGFFPR
;
A
#
# COMPACT_ATOMS: atom_id res chain seq x y z
N MET A 1 21.56 -34.20 45.53
CA MET A 1 21.35 -34.76 44.18
C MET A 1 19.86 -35.06 44.14
N ASP A 2 18.97 -34.36 43.45
CA ASP A 2 19.08 -33.42 42.34
C ASP A 2 17.73 -32.69 42.24
N MET A 3 17.73 -31.36 42.32
CA MET A 3 16.55 -30.55 41.96
C MET A 3 16.96 -29.11 41.65
N ILE A 4 17.92 -28.57 42.41
CA ILE A 4 18.49 -27.23 42.15
C ILE A 4 19.30 -27.21 40.84
N ARG A 5 19.98 -28.30 40.50
CA ARG A 5 20.70 -28.44 39.21
C ARG A 5 19.75 -28.55 38.02
N GLU A 6 18.60 -29.21 38.20
CA GLU A 6 17.57 -29.35 37.16
C GLU A 6 16.89 -28.02 36.85
N LEU A 7 16.54 -27.25 37.89
CA LEU A 7 15.94 -25.92 37.74
C LEU A 7 16.88 -24.93 37.03
N LEU A 8 18.19 -25.00 37.30
CA LEU A 8 19.17 -24.15 36.62
C LEU A 8 19.35 -24.53 35.14
N ALA A 9 19.26 -25.82 34.79
CA ALA A 9 19.35 -26.27 33.41
C ALA A 9 18.13 -25.85 32.56
N ALA A 10 16.92 -25.89 33.14
CA ALA A 10 15.70 -25.48 32.45
C ALA A 10 15.66 -23.99 32.12
N VAL A 11 16.22 -23.13 32.98
CA VAL A 11 16.25 -21.66 32.76
C VAL A 11 17.23 -21.27 31.65
N ALA A 12 18.36 -21.98 31.51
CA ALA A 12 19.35 -21.68 30.48
C ALA A 12 18.85 -21.97 29.05
N VAL A 13 18.01 -22.99 28.87
CA VAL A 13 17.43 -23.35 27.56
C VAL A 13 16.32 -22.38 27.15
N ALA A 14 15.53 -21.88 28.11
CA ALA A 14 14.48 -20.90 27.83
C ALA A 14 15.03 -19.51 27.46
N GLY A 15 16.16 -19.08 28.04
CA GLY A 15 16.78 -17.79 27.75
C GLY A 15 17.36 -17.66 26.34
N ALA A 16 17.87 -18.76 25.77
CA ALA A 16 18.46 -18.78 24.43
C ALA A 16 17.43 -18.67 23.30
N ALA A 17 16.15 -18.98 23.55
CA ALA A 17 15.10 -18.94 22.54
C ALA A 17 14.62 -17.51 22.22
N ILE A 18 14.73 -16.57 23.18
CA ILE A 18 14.26 -15.19 23.01
C ILE A 18 15.26 -14.34 22.21
N SER A 19 16.55 -14.69 22.23
CA SER A 19 17.62 -13.96 21.55
C SER A 19 17.76 -14.29 20.05
N MET A 20 17.02 -15.26 19.53
CA MET A 20 17.01 -15.64 18.12
C MET A 20 15.83 -15.04 17.33
N ALA A 21 15.01 -14.19 17.96
CA ALA A 21 14.00 -13.46 17.21
C ALA A 21 14.73 -12.51 16.23
N PRO A 22 14.43 -12.57 14.92
CA PRO A 22 14.95 -11.58 13.99
C PRO A 22 14.53 -10.20 14.49
N ALA A 23 15.50 -9.30 14.64
CA ALA A 23 15.17 -7.90 14.88
C ALA A 23 14.34 -7.43 13.68
N ALA A 24 13.08 -7.09 13.93
CA ALA A 24 12.29 -6.33 12.97
C ALA A 24 12.93 -4.93 12.91
N SER A 25 13.89 -4.74 11.99
CA SER A 25 14.36 -3.40 11.68
C SER A 25 13.20 -2.68 11.00
N ALA A 26 12.67 -1.65 11.66
CA ALA A 26 11.89 -0.65 10.95
C ALA A 26 12.80 -0.04 9.88
N ASP A 27 12.27 0.16 8.67
CA ASP A 27 13.00 0.77 7.57
C ASP A 27 13.54 2.14 8.02
N ASP A 28 14.84 2.40 7.80
CA ASP A 28 15.58 3.57 8.30
C ASP A 28 14.95 4.90 7.80
N ASP A 29 14.20 4.83 6.69
CA ASP A 29 13.52 5.96 6.04
C ASP A 29 12.33 6.53 6.86
N LEU A 30 11.92 5.86 7.94
CA LEU A 30 10.86 6.32 8.85
C LEU A 30 11.37 7.14 10.05
N MET A 31 12.68 7.43 10.14
CA MET A 31 13.24 8.29 11.21
C MET A 31 12.72 9.73 11.19
N TYR A 32 12.14 10.17 10.08
CA TYR A 32 11.48 11.46 9.93
C TYR A 32 9.97 11.25 9.83
N LEU A 33 9.22 11.66 10.86
CA LEU A 33 7.76 11.49 11.01
C LEU A 33 6.92 12.06 9.85
N ASP A 34 7.52 12.84 8.95
CA ASP A 34 6.88 13.53 7.83
C ASP A 34 7.20 12.92 6.44
N LYS A 35 8.11 11.95 6.37
CA LYS A 35 8.50 11.25 5.13
C LYS A 35 7.92 9.86 5.07
N SER A 36 7.40 9.53 3.90
CA SER A 36 6.89 8.19 3.63
C SER A 36 8.04 7.26 3.24
N GLY A 37 8.13 6.11 3.93
CA GLY A 37 9.10 5.08 3.58
C GLY A 37 8.79 4.39 2.25
N ARG A 38 9.75 3.63 1.74
CA ARG A 38 9.58 2.75 0.57
C ARG A 38 8.97 1.42 0.98
N TYR A 39 8.04 0.90 0.18
CA TYR A 39 7.37 -0.37 0.44
C TYR A 39 7.54 -1.34 -0.73
N PRO A 40 7.60 -2.67 -0.49
CA PRO A 40 7.68 -3.66 -1.57
C PRO A 40 6.48 -3.63 -2.54
N SER A 41 5.36 -3.05 -2.12
CA SER A 41 4.16 -2.86 -2.95
C SER A 41 4.21 -1.60 -3.81
N ASP A 42 5.26 -0.79 -3.70
CA ASP A 42 5.41 0.43 -4.47
C ASP A 42 5.52 0.12 -5.97
N VAL A 43 4.92 1.02 -6.75
CA VAL A 43 4.88 0.92 -8.21
C VAL A 43 5.77 1.99 -8.84
N PRO A 44 6.23 1.79 -10.08
CA PRO A 44 6.90 2.85 -10.82
C PRO A 44 6.06 4.13 -10.81
N GLY A 45 6.70 5.29 -10.60
CA GLY A 45 6.03 6.58 -10.55
C GLY A 45 5.31 6.91 -9.23
N MET A 46 5.50 6.12 -8.17
CA MET A 46 4.94 6.39 -6.84
C MET A 46 5.31 7.80 -6.33
N ASN A 47 4.30 8.59 -5.95
CA ASN A 47 4.48 9.93 -5.38
C ASN A 47 4.58 9.88 -3.84
N TYR A 48 5.73 10.22 -3.26
CA TYR A 48 5.98 10.17 -1.81
C TYR A 48 5.58 11.45 -1.05
N ASP A 49 5.18 12.49 -1.79
CA ASP A 49 4.67 13.75 -1.27
C ASP A 49 3.13 13.77 -1.24
N ALA A 50 2.47 12.63 -1.50
CA ALA A 50 1.02 12.55 -1.45
C ALA A 50 0.53 12.86 -0.03
N ARG A 51 -0.61 13.55 0.04
CA ARG A 51 -1.25 13.94 1.30
C ARG A 51 -2.73 13.66 1.16
N LEU A 52 -3.31 12.89 2.08
CA LEU A 52 -4.74 12.58 2.04
C LEU A 52 -5.56 13.87 1.93
N ALA A 53 -6.52 13.89 1.01
CA ALA A 53 -7.35 15.06 0.65
C ALA A 53 -6.58 16.28 0.11
N GLY A 54 -5.28 16.16 -0.16
CA GLY A 54 -4.48 17.15 -0.87
C GLY A 54 -4.75 17.11 -2.38
N PRO A 55 -4.51 18.22 -3.10
CA PRO A 55 -4.73 18.30 -4.53
C PRO A 55 -3.71 17.47 -5.31
N CYS A 56 -4.12 16.97 -6.48
CA CYS A 56 -3.26 16.26 -7.42
C CYS A 56 -3.73 16.47 -8.87
N THR A 57 -2.86 16.27 -9.86
CA THR A 57 -3.16 16.61 -11.26
C THR A 57 -3.13 15.43 -12.22
N ASN A 58 -2.31 14.41 -11.95
CA ASN A 58 -2.21 13.23 -12.82
C ASN A 58 -3.13 12.10 -12.32
N MET A 59 -4.28 11.97 -12.96
CA MET A 59 -5.30 10.96 -12.66
C MET A 59 -5.30 9.80 -13.66
N GLU A 60 -4.45 9.88 -14.69
CA GLU A 60 -4.45 9.01 -15.87
C GLU A 60 -3.50 7.82 -15.72
N LEU A 61 -2.23 8.11 -15.46
CA LEU A 61 -1.13 7.15 -15.41
C LEU A 61 -0.30 7.41 -14.16
N PHE A 62 0.30 6.38 -13.58
CA PHE A 62 1.15 6.51 -12.40
C PHE A 62 0.44 7.24 -11.25
N THR A 63 -0.80 6.82 -10.98
CA THR A 63 -1.73 7.58 -10.12
C THR A 63 -1.56 7.31 -8.64
N PHE A 64 -0.57 6.51 -8.23
CA PHE A 64 -0.40 6.09 -6.84
C PHE A 64 0.60 6.97 -6.08
N GLY A 65 0.35 7.15 -4.79
CA GLY A 65 1.23 7.87 -3.88
C GLY A 65 1.27 7.23 -2.49
N ARG A 66 2.20 7.70 -1.67
CA ARG A 66 2.33 7.38 -0.25
C ARG A 66 2.08 8.63 0.59
N GLY A 67 1.15 8.52 1.52
CA GLY A 67 0.95 9.54 2.54
C GLY A 67 2.07 9.52 3.59
N PRO A 68 2.15 10.53 4.48
CA PRO A 68 3.22 10.62 5.48
C PRO A 68 3.29 9.40 6.42
N GLY A 69 2.17 8.71 6.65
CA GLY A 69 2.12 7.46 7.42
C GLY A 69 2.42 6.20 6.61
N GLY A 70 2.77 6.34 5.32
CA GLY A 70 3.00 5.24 4.39
C GLY A 70 1.73 4.64 3.79
N GLU A 71 0.56 5.21 4.07
CA GLU A 71 -0.71 4.75 3.49
C GLU A 71 -0.69 4.90 1.96
N VAL A 72 -1.28 3.94 1.25
CA VAL A 72 -1.43 4.05 -0.20
C VAL A 72 -2.54 5.05 -0.50
N LEU A 73 -2.21 6.06 -1.29
CA LEU A 73 -3.15 7.01 -1.85
C LEU A 73 -3.22 6.86 -3.36
N GLN A 74 -4.35 7.26 -3.95
CA GLN A 74 -4.52 7.34 -5.39
C GLN A 74 -5.05 8.72 -5.77
N CYS A 75 -4.45 9.33 -6.78
CA CYS A 75 -4.90 10.59 -7.35
C CYS A 75 -6.15 10.35 -8.19
N ARG A 76 -7.28 10.93 -7.77
CA ARG A 76 -8.58 10.70 -8.39
C ARG A 76 -9.41 11.97 -8.48
N TRP A 77 -10.21 12.07 -9.53
CA TRP A 77 -11.28 13.07 -9.59
C TRP A 77 -12.39 12.72 -8.60
N ILE A 78 -12.88 13.71 -7.87
CA ILE A 78 -14.06 13.60 -7.02
C ILE A 78 -15.15 14.47 -7.65
N GLU A 79 -16.30 13.86 -7.93
CA GLU A 79 -17.44 14.57 -8.55
C GLU A 79 -18.15 15.48 -7.54
N ASN A 80 -18.79 16.55 -8.03
CA ASN A 80 -19.61 17.47 -7.24
C ASN A 80 -18.86 18.20 -6.10
N GLN A 81 -17.59 18.51 -6.30
CA GLN A 81 -16.80 19.29 -5.34
C GLN A 81 -17.24 20.76 -5.34
N TRP A 82 -17.46 21.31 -4.13
CA TRP A 82 -17.79 22.72 -3.91
C TRP A 82 -16.85 23.34 -2.87
N PRO A 83 -16.28 24.54 -3.11
CA PRO A 83 -16.32 25.32 -4.35
C PRO A 83 -15.71 24.56 -5.53
N PRO A 84 -16.01 24.94 -6.80
CA PRO A 84 -15.48 24.23 -7.96
C PRO A 84 -13.95 24.23 -7.95
N VAL A 85 -13.38 23.05 -8.13
CA VAL A 85 -11.94 22.81 -8.26
C VAL A 85 -11.69 22.01 -9.52
N TYR A 86 -10.54 22.22 -10.17
CA TYR A 86 -10.17 21.56 -11.43
C TYR A 86 -9.00 20.58 -11.26
N THR A 87 -8.71 20.20 -10.03
CA THR A 87 -7.71 19.20 -9.67
C THR A 87 -8.38 17.92 -9.18
N GLY A 88 -7.68 16.80 -9.26
CA GLY A 88 -8.00 15.62 -8.47
C GLY A 88 -7.61 15.81 -7.01
N PHE A 89 -7.90 14.78 -6.21
CA PHE A 89 -7.48 14.66 -4.83
C PHE A 89 -6.84 13.31 -4.58
N TRP A 90 -5.87 13.28 -3.69
CA TRP A 90 -5.34 12.05 -3.14
C TRP A 90 -6.38 11.43 -2.19
N VAL A 91 -6.88 10.26 -2.55
CA VAL A 91 -7.83 9.49 -1.72
C VAL A 91 -7.20 8.18 -1.29
N ALA A 92 -7.66 7.62 -0.16
CA ALA A 92 -7.22 6.30 0.28
C ALA A 92 -7.50 5.26 -0.82
N ALA A 93 -6.46 4.52 -1.21
CA ALA A 93 -6.58 3.44 -2.16
C ALA A 93 -6.95 2.13 -1.46
N TYR A 94 -7.46 1.18 -2.23
CA TYR A 94 -7.45 -0.21 -1.79
C TYR A 94 -6.01 -0.72 -1.63
N GLN A 95 -5.85 -1.88 -0.99
CA GLN A 95 -4.55 -2.52 -0.85
C GLN A 95 -3.87 -2.67 -2.22
N LEU A 96 -2.64 -2.15 -2.32
CA LEU A 96 -1.85 -2.14 -3.55
C LEU A 96 -1.02 -3.41 -3.68
N TYR A 97 -1.13 -4.08 -4.84
CA TYR A 97 -0.44 -5.32 -5.16
C TYR A 97 0.69 -5.13 -6.19
N GLY A 98 1.29 -3.93 -6.20
CA GLY A 98 2.39 -3.60 -7.10
C GLY A 98 1.94 -3.55 -8.57
N VAL A 99 2.87 -3.91 -9.45
CA VAL A 99 2.64 -3.99 -10.89
C VAL A 99 2.03 -5.35 -11.24
N GLN A 100 0.95 -5.35 -12.04
CA GLN A 100 0.22 -6.55 -12.45
C GLN A 100 -0.16 -6.47 -13.93
N GLU A 101 -0.25 -7.62 -14.60
CA GLU A 101 -0.67 -7.70 -15.99
C GLU A 101 -2.20 -7.60 -16.12
N ILE A 102 -2.67 -6.90 -17.16
CA ILE A 102 -4.10 -6.77 -17.45
C ILE A 102 -4.69 -8.15 -17.74
N GLY A 103 -5.83 -8.45 -17.14
CA GLY A 103 -6.53 -9.72 -17.26
C GLY A 103 -5.94 -10.87 -16.43
N SER A 104 -4.78 -10.69 -15.78
CA SER A 104 -4.25 -11.73 -14.90
C SER A 104 -5.10 -11.90 -13.63
N PRO A 105 -5.10 -13.10 -13.00
CA PRO A 105 -5.88 -13.35 -11.79
C PRO A 105 -5.50 -12.39 -10.66
N CYS A 106 -6.51 -11.95 -9.90
CA CYS A 106 -6.33 -11.06 -8.76
C CYS A 106 -6.74 -11.76 -7.45
N PRO A 107 -6.12 -11.41 -6.31
CA PRO A 107 -6.23 -12.20 -5.08
C PRO A 107 -7.59 -12.07 -4.40
N LYS A 108 -8.21 -10.88 -4.47
CA LYS A 108 -9.52 -10.60 -3.89
C LYS A 108 -10.14 -9.34 -4.50
N PRO A 109 -11.48 -9.20 -4.52
CA PRO A 109 -12.16 -7.95 -4.85
C PRO A 109 -11.64 -6.79 -3.99
N GLN A 110 -11.85 -5.55 -4.46
CA GLN A 110 -11.37 -4.35 -3.74
C GLN A 110 -9.87 -4.38 -3.48
N SER A 111 -9.11 -4.72 -4.52
CA SER A 111 -7.65 -4.64 -4.57
C SER A 111 -7.24 -3.69 -5.68
N ALA A 112 -6.14 -2.98 -5.49
CA ALA A 112 -5.55 -2.08 -6.46
C ALA A 112 -4.21 -2.63 -6.97
N ALA A 113 -3.88 -2.32 -8.22
CA ALA A 113 -2.57 -2.57 -8.81
C ALA A 113 -2.27 -1.51 -9.88
N GLN A 114 -1.09 -1.56 -10.48
CA GLN A 114 -0.73 -0.75 -11.64
C GLN A 114 -0.36 -1.65 -12.82
N ALA A 115 -0.78 -1.32 -14.03
CA ALA A 115 -0.31 -1.98 -15.23
C ALA A 115 1.16 -1.60 -15.52
N PRO A 116 1.91 -2.39 -16.29
CA PRO A 116 3.26 -2.04 -16.70
C PRO A 116 3.36 -0.68 -17.41
N ASP A 117 2.28 -0.26 -18.07
CA ASP A 117 2.15 1.03 -18.76
C ASP A 117 1.74 2.21 -17.85
N GLY A 118 1.54 1.96 -16.55
CA GLY A 118 1.18 2.98 -15.58
C GLY A 118 -0.32 3.15 -15.33
N ARG A 119 -1.21 2.49 -16.08
CA ARG A 119 -2.66 2.60 -15.82
C ARG A 119 -3.04 2.00 -14.46
N PRO A 120 -3.95 2.62 -13.70
CA PRO A 120 -4.45 2.01 -12.47
C PRO A 120 -5.32 0.78 -12.80
N LEU A 121 -5.15 -0.28 -12.01
CA LEU A 121 -5.89 -1.52 -12.14
C LEU A 121 -6.74 -1.76 -10.89
N LEU A 122 -7.89 -2.39 -11.13
CA LEU A 122 -8.81 -2.82 -10.11
C LEU A 122 -9.15 -4.31 -10.33
N CYS A 123 -9.18 -5.07 -9.25
CA CYS A 123 -9.60 -6.47 -9.30
C CYS A 123 -11.11 -6.60 -9.54
N ARG A 124 -11.47 -7.28 -10.64
CA ARG A 124 -12.85 -7.49 -11.11
C ARG A 124 -13.27 -8.96 -11.03
N GLY A 125 -12.76 -9.70 -10.03
CA GLY A 125 -13.12 -11.10 -9.80
C GLY A 125 -12.66 -11.99 -10.97
N ALA A 126 -13.61 -12.62 -11.66
CA ALA A 126 -13.31 -13.53 -12.78
C ALA A 126 -12.65 -12.84 -13.97
N GLU A 127 -12.86 -11.53 -14.14
CA GLU A 127 -12.20 -10.72 -15.19
C GLU A 127 -10.73 -10.41 -14.84
N GLY A 128 -10.27 -10.75 -13.63
CA GLY A 128 -8.91 -10.45 -13.18
C GLY A 128 -8.67 -8.96 -12.98
N TRP A 129 -7.43 -8.52 -13.21
CA TRP A 129 -7.06 -7.11 -13.14
C TRP A 129 -7.55 -6.34 -14.37
N GLN A 130 -8.36 -5.30 -14.14
CA GLN A 130 -8.90 -4.48 -15.22
C GLN A 130 -8.52 -3.00 -15.07
N PRO A 131 -8.14 -2.31 -16.16
CA PRO A 131 -7.83 -0.88 -16.11
C PRO A 131 -9.03 -0.06 -15.70
N GLY A 132 -8.88 0.70 -14.62
CA GLY A 132 -9.95 1.53 -14.08
C GLY A 132 -9.96 1.62 -12.57
N PHE A 133 -11.05 2.21 -12.08
CA PHE A 133 -11.29 2.42 -10.65
C PHE A 133 -12.79 2.44 -10.36
N PHE A 134 -13.14 2.26 -9.08
CA PHE A 134 -14.52 2.40 -8.60
C PHE A 134 -14.81 3.82 -8.12
N THR A 135 -15.83 4.47 -8.66
CA THR A 135 -16.49 5.62 -8.04
C THR A 135 -17.77 5.15 -7.33
N ARG A 136 -18.49 6.08 -6.69
CA ARG A 136 -19.82 5.81 -6.15
C ARG A 136 -20.81 5.33 -7.21
N ALA A 137 -20.63 5.74 -8.46
CA ALA A 137 -21.48 5.36 -9.58
C ALA A 137 -21.13 4.00 -10.21
N GLY A 138 -20.05 3.35 -9.76
CA GLY A 138 -19.62 2.05 -10.27
C GLY A 138 -18.22 2.07 -10.85
N PHE A 139 -17.92 1.13 -11.74
CA PHE A 139 -16.61 0.99 -12.36
C PHE A 139 -16.45 1.93 -13.56
N PHE A 140 -15.31 2.62 -13.62
CA PHE A 140 -14.94 3.51 -14.72
C PHE A 140 -13.70 2.94 -15.43
N PRO A 141 -13.85 2.42 -16.67
CA PRO A 141 -12.74 1.83 -17.44
C PRO A 141 -11.73 2.89 -17.89
N ARG A 142 -10.48 2.46 -18.16
CA ARG A 142 -9.36 3.32 -18.56
C ARG A 142 -8.56 2.74 -19.73
#